data_AF-A0A6V7HZ49-F1
#
_entry.id   AF-A0A6V7HZ49-F1
#
_cell.length_a   1.000
_cell.length_b   1.000
_cell.length_c   1.000
_cell.angle_alpha   90.00
_cell.angle_beta   90.00
_cell.angle_gamma   90.00
#
_symmetry.space_group_name_H-M   'P 1'
#
loop_
_entity.id
_entity.type
_entity.pdbx_description
1 polymer ?
#
loop_
_entity_poly.entity_id
_entity_poly.type
_entity_poly.pdbx_seq_one_letter_code
_entity_poly.pdbx_strand_id
1 'polypeptide(L)' 'IVLCFSPVGSTLRVRSRKFPAIINCTAINWFHEWPQEALMSVSKRFLEELEELPESY' A
#
# COMPACT_ATOMS: atom_id res chain seq x y z
N ILE A 1 5.01 10.38 -13.33
CA ILE A 1 5.77 10.22 -12.07
C ILE A 1 4.79 9.82 -10.97
N VAL A 2 5.14 8.86 -10.12
CA VAL A 2 4.32 8.45 -8.96
C VAL A 2 5.11 8.73 -7.70
N LEU A 3 4.46 9.32 -6.69
CA LEU A 3 5.05 9.63 -5.39
C LEU A 3 4.31 8.85 -4.32
N CYS A 4 5.03 8.12 -3.48
CA CYS A 4 4.46 7.34 -2.38
C CYS A 4 4.76 8.02 -1.05
N PHE A 5 3.73 8.29 -0.26
CA PHE A 5 3.84 8.90 1.05
C PHE A 5 3.09 8.09 2.08
N SER A 6 3.68 7.94 3.27
CA SER A 6 2.91 7.51 4.43
C SER A 6 2.06 8.68 4.94
N PRO A 7 0.75 8.49 5.18
CA PRO A 7 -0.09 9.51 5.80
C PRO A 7 0.23 9.67 7.30
N VAL A 8 0.99 8.74 7.88
CA VAL A 8 1.33 8.76 9.32
C VAL A 8 2.39 9.81 9.61
N GLY A 9 2.14 10.60 10.67
CA GLY A 9 3.05 11.63 11.16
C GLY A 9 2.95 12.97 10.42
N SER A 10 3.94 13.86 10.63
CA SER A 10 3.90 15.23 10.11
C SER A 10 4.56 15.43 8.75
N THR A 11 5.28 14.43 8.25
CA THR A 11 6.18 14.58 7.10
C THR A 11 5.45 14.96 5.82
N LEU A 12 4.34 14.28 5.50
CA LEU A 12 3.52 14.60 4.33
C LEU A 12 2.99 16.03 4.43
N ARG A 13 2.41 16.41 5.58
CA ARG A 13 1.90 17.77 5.84
C ARG A 13 2.96 18.86 5.61
N VAL A 14 4.17 18.65 6.14
CA VAL A 14 5.27 19.63 5.98
C VAL A 14 5.71 19.74 4.52
N ARG A 15 5.79 18.63 3.79
CA ARG A 15 6.17 18.64 2.36
C ARG A 15 5.10 19.26 1.48
N SER A 16 3.83 18.94 1.69
CA SER A 16 2.72 19.54 0.91
C SER A 16 2.63 21.05 1.11
N ARG A 17 2.98 21.57 2.29
CA ARG A 17 3.09 23.02 2.54
C ARG A 17 4.28 23.67 1.85
N LYS A 18 5.41 22.96 1.75
CA LYS A 18 6.61 23.46 1.05
C LYS A 18 6.46 23.39 -0.47
N PHE A 19 5.72 22.42 -0.99
CA PHE A 19 5.55 22.14 -2.41
C PHE A 19 4.06 21.96 -2.77
N PRO A 20 3.32 23.06 -3.04
CA PRO A 20 1.87 23.00 -3.29
C PRO A 20 1.44 22.13 -4.48
N ALA A 21 2.35 21.91 -5.46
CA ALA A 21 2.08 21.04 -6.60
C ALA A 21 1.76 19.58 -6.18
N ILE A 22 2.21 19.13 -5.00
CA ILE A 22 1.92 17.80 -4.43
C ILE A 22 0.43 17.60 -4.11
N ILE A 23 -0.35 18.67 -3.97
CA ILE A 23 -1.79 18.59 -3.72
C ILE A 23 -2.62 19.14 -4.88
N ASN A 24 -2.10 20.13 -5.60
CA ASN A 24 -2.86 20.83 -6.64
C ASN A 24 -2.71 20.21 -8.04
N CYS A 25 -1.61 19.49 -8.31
CA CYS A 25 -1.28 19.00 -9.66
C CYS A 25 -1.13 17.48 -9.72
N THR A 26 -1.46 16.76 -8.64
CA THR A 26 -1.36 15.30 -8.58
C THR A 26 -2.67 14.69 -8.12
N ALA A 27 -3.10 13.60 -8.75
CA ALA A 27 -4.22 12.80 -8.26
C ALA A 27 -3.80 12.04 -7.00
N ILE A 28 -4.57 12.20 -5.92
CA ILE A 28 -4.33 11.49 -4.66
C ILE A 28 -5.06 10.16 -4.71
N ASN A 29 -4.32 9.07 -4.52
CA ASN A 29 -4.86 7.72 -4.37
C ASN A 29 -4.62 7.24 -2.93
N TRP A 30 -5.68 6.82 -2.24
CA TRP A 30 -5.63 6.34 -0.86
C TRP A 30 -5.48 4.82 -0.85
N PHE A 31 -4.51 4.34 -0.10
CA PHE A 31 -4.29 2.91 0.11
C PHE A 31 -4.86 2.54 1.47
N HIS A 32 -5.94 1.75 1.44
CA HIS A 32 -6.55 1.19 2.62
C HIS A 32 -5.94 -0.16 2.95
N GLU A 33 -6.16 -0.61 4.19
CA GLU A 33 -5.89 -1.98 4.56
C GLU A 33 -6.64 -2.95 3.65
N TRP A 34 -6.07 -4.13 3.47
CA TRP A 34 -6.70 -5.13 2.64
C TRP A 34 -7.96 -5.68 3.31
N PRO A 35 -9.09 -5.77 2.59
CA PRO A 35 -10.25 -6.47 3.11
C PRO A 35 -9.91 -7.95 3.31
N GLN A 36 -10.62 -8.60 4.24
CA GLN A 36 -10.42 -10.01 4.55
C GLN A 36 -10.48 -10.90 3.30
N GLU A 37 -11.38 -10.60 2.35
CA GLU A 37 -11.50 -11.32 1.09
C GLU A 37 -10.22 -11.21 0.23
N ALA A 38 -9.59 -10.04 0.16
CA ALA A 38 -8.33 -9.87 -0.56
C ALA A 38 -7.20 -10.66 0.11
N LEU A 39 -7.15 -10.65 1.44
CA LEU A 39 -6.18 -11.46 2.20
C LEU A 39 -6.36 -12.96 1.93
N MET A 40 -7.62 -13.46 1.94
CA MET A 40 -7.95 -14.85 1.64
C MET A 40 -7.65 -15.24 0.19
N SER A 41 -7.94 -14.34 -0.77
CA SER A 41 -7.68 -14.57 -2.19
C SER A 41 -6.18 -14.71 -2.46
N VAL A 42 -5.37 -13.83 -1.88
CA VAL A 42 -3.92 -13.85 -2.08
C VAL A 42 -3.26 -14.98 -1.32
N SER A 43 -3.72 -15.32 -0.11
CA SER A 43 -3.22 -16.50 0.60
C SER A 43 -3.54 -17.78 -0.19
N LYS A 44 -4.76 -17.92 -0.71
CA LYS A 44 -5.14 -19.06 -1.55
C LYS A 44 -4.27 -19.14 -2.80
N ARG A 45 -4.09 -18.01 -3.52
CA ARG A 45 -3.25 -17.98 -4.72
C ARG A 45 -1.81 -18.40 -4.42
N PHE A 46 -1.25 -17.93 -3.31
CA PHE A 46 0.10 -18.29 -2.89
C PHE A 46 0.23 -19.77 -2.52
N LEU A 47 -0.76 -20.34 -1.82
CA LEU A 47 -0.78 -21.75 -1.44
C LEU A 47 -1.00 -22.69 -2.64
N GLU A 48 -1.76 -22.29 -3.65
CA GLU A 48 -1.95 -23.06 -4.89
C GLU A 48 -0.67 -23.18 -5.73
N GLU A 49 0.25 -22.22 -5.63
CA GLU A 49 1.55 -22.26 -6.30
C GLU A 49 2.56 -23.14 -5.55
N LEU A 50 2.23 -23.62 -4.35
CA LEU A 50 3.08 -24.44 -3.52
C LEU A 50 2.76 -25.93 -3.72
N GLU A 51 3.71 -26.72 -4.25
CA GLU A 51 3.54 -28.17 -4.41
C GLU A 51 3.58 -28.94 -3.08
N GLU A 52 4.40 -28.47 -2.13
CA GLU A 52 4.51 -29.05 -0.78
C GLU A 52 4.62 -27.91 0.26
N LEU A 53 3.88 -28.05 1.37
CA LEU A 53 3.96 -27.10 2.49
C LEU A 53 5.34 -27.21 3.16
N PRO A 54 6.00 -26.08 3.49
CA PRO A 54 7.29 -26.12 4.17
C PRO A 54 7.11 -26.75 5.56
N GLU A 55 7.98 -27.70 5.91
CA GLU A 55 7.92 -28.43 7.20
C GLU A 55 8.16 -27.52 8.42
N SER A 56 8.70 -26.31 8.23
CA SER A 56 8.87 -25.30 9.30
C SER A 56 8.76 -23.87 8.77
N TYR A 57 8.12 -23.00 9.56
CA TYR A 57 8.07 -21.54 9.37
C TYR A 57 9.29 -20.82 9.93
#